data_AF-A0A4U9VK42-F1
#
_entry.id   AF-A0A4U9VK42-F1
#
_cell.length_a   1.000
_cell.length_b   1.000
_cell.length_c   1.000
_cell.angle_alpha   90.00
_cell.angle_beta   90.00
_cell.angle_gamma   90.00
#
_symmetry.space_group_name_H-M   'P 1'
#
loop_
_entity.id
_entity.type
_entity.pdbx_description
1 polymer ?
#
loop_
_entity_poly.entity_id
_entity_poly.type
_entity_poly.pdbx_seq_one_letter_code
_entity_poly.pdbx_strand_id
1 'polypeptide(L)'
;MGHKYAAIDLRKFSKIATPFLAFIMLFGIMRNNLLYVIYEYDTALFISLFCENQNKPQLKCNGKCKLAKMLKEQKEEEAAKVLKQLQTEVLYYPQPVFTYPSRPEKFEEVKRKHPLSNQSLYSFLFTMRNDKPPEYFTSI
;
A
#
# COMPACT_ATOMS: atom_id res chain seq x y z
N MET A 1 -27.33 52.52 1.12
CA MET A 1 -27.56 51.39 2.04
C MET A 1 -26.26 50.60 2.14
N GLY A 2 -25.48 50.84 3.19
CA GLY A 2 -24.17 50.20 3.38
C GLY A 2 -24.32 48.85 4.06
N HIS A 3 -23.94 47.77 3.38
CA HIS A 3 -23.86 46.44 3.96
C HIS A 3 -22.72 46.42 4.99
N LYS A 4 -23.09 46.48 6.28
CA LYS A 4 -22.20 46.16 7.40
C LYS A 4 -21.96 44.65 7.39
N TYR A 5 -21.04 44.18 6.56
CA TYR A 5 -20.48 42.84 6.76
C TYR A 5 -19.67 42.92 8.06
N ALA A 6 -20.25 42.36 9.11
CA ALA A 6 -19.65 42.28 10.42
C ALA A 6 -18.24 41.67 10.29
N ALA A 7 -17.23 42.37 10.79
CA ALA A 7 -15.92 41.79 11.00
C ALA A 7 -16.08 40.63 11.98
N ILE A 8 -16.21 39.42 11.45
CA ILE A 8 -16.27 38.19 12.24
C ILE A 8 -14.90 38.07 12.90
N ASP A 9 -14.87 38.23 14.21
CA ASP A 9 -13.64 38.16 15.01
C ASP A 9 -13.01 36.77 14.85
N LEU A 10 -11.93 36.69 14.06
CA LEU A 10 -11.22 35.47 13.66
C LEU A 10 -10.85 34.59 14.87
N ARG A 11 -10.62 35.19 16.04
CA ARG A 11 -10.34 34.46 17.29
C ARG A 11 -11.58 33.76 17.86
N LYS A 12 -12.77 34.37 17.75
CA LYS A 12 -14.03 33.74 18.17
C LYS A 12 -14.44 32.64 17.19
N PHE A 13 -14.27 32.88 15.90
CA PHE A 13 -14.51 31.86 14.87
C PHE A 13 -13.60 30.65 15.05
N SER A 14 -12.30 30.84 15.30
CA SER A 14 -11.36 29.75 15.55
C SER A 14 -11.73 28.90 16.77
N LYS A 15 -12.21 29.51 17.86
CA LYS A 15 -12.64 28.79 19.07
C LYS A 15 -13.89 27.92 18.86
N ILE A 16 -14.78 28.31 17.95
CA ILE A 16 -16.00 27.54 17.62
C ILE A 16 -15.69 26.51 16.52
N ALA A 17 -14.85 26.87 15.55
CA ALA A 17 -14.47 26.00 14.45
C ALA A 17 -13.63 24.81 14.92
N THR A 18 -12.76 25.00 15.93
CA THR A 18 -11.90 23.92 16.44
C THR A 18 -12.68 22.72 16.98
N PRO A 19 -13.64 22.86 17.92
CA PRO A 19 -14.42 21.72 18.38
C PRO A 19 -15.27 21.12 17.24
N PHE A 20 -15.84 21.95 16.35
CA PHE A 20 -16.61 21.46 15.21
C PHE A 20 -15.77 20.57 14.28
N LEU A 21 -14.55 20.99 13.94
CA LEU A 21 -13.60 20.20 13.16
C LEU A 21 -13.19 18.92 13.89
N ALA A 22 -12.96 18.99 15.21
CA ALA A 22 -12.65 17.81 16.02
C ALA A 22 -13.80 16.80 16.01
N PHE A 23 -15.06 17.25 16.10
CA PHE A 23 -16.23 16.39 15.96
C PHE A 23 -16.29 15.71 14.59
N ILE A 24 -16.08 16.44 13.49
CA ILE A 24 -16.08 15.86 12.15
C ILE A 24 -15.01 14.76 12.02
N MET A 25 -13.81 14.99 12.55
CA MET A 25 -12.74 13.99 12.54
C MET A 25 -13.13 12.74 13.33
N LEU A 26 -13.72 12.89 14.51
CA LEU A 26 -14.22 11.77 15.32
C LEU A 26 -15.32 10.98 14.60
N PHE A 27 -16.27 11.68 13.97
CA PHE A 27 -17.30 11.05 13.15
C PHE A 27 -16.71 10.27 11.97
N GLY A 28 -15.63 10.77 11.36
CA GLY A 28 -14.91 10.07 10.29
C GLY A 28 -14.40 8.70 10.72
N ILE A 29 -13.87 8.59 11.94
CA ILE A 29 -13.35 7.32 12.49
C ILE A 29 -14.49 6.32 12.74
N MET A 30 -15.68 6.79 13.11
CA MET A 30 -16.82 5.94 13.45
C MET A 30 -17.62 5.44 12.24
N ARG A 31 -17.25 5.80 10.99
CA ARG A 31 -18.02 5.45 9.79
C ARG A 31 -18.29 3.95 9.66
N ASN A 32 -17.27 3.12 9.87
CA ASN A 32 -17.40 1.67 9.71
C ASN A 32 -18.21 1.03 10.85
N ASN A 33 -18.02 1.52 12.08
CA ASN A 33 -18.77 1.09 13.26
C ASN A 33 -20.26 1.42 13.13
N LEU A 34 -20.58 2.60 12.61
CA LEU A 34 -21.98 3.01 12.39
C LEU A 34 -22.69 2.08 11.40
N LEU A 35 -22.03 1.72 10.29
CA LEU A 35 -22.57 0.79 9.30
C LEU A 35 -22.81 -0.60 9.91
N TYR A 36 -21.91 -1.06 10.79
CA TYR A 36 -22.06 -2.32 11.49
C TYR A 36 -23.24 -2.32 12.46
N VAL A 37 -23.42 -1.23 13.23
CA VAL A 37 -24.58 -1.05 14.11
C VAL A 37 -25.89 -1.03 13.32
N ILE A 38 -25.93 -0.35 12.16
CA ILE A 38 -27.11 -0.35 11.30
C ILE A 38 -27.42 -1.77 10.80
N TYR A 39 -26.40 -2.55 10.44
CA TYR A 39 -26.59 -3.94 10.03
C TYR A 39 -27.19 -4.80 11.16
N GLU A 40 -26.70 -4.65 12.39
CA GLU A 40 -27.22 -5.42 13.53
C GLU A 40 -28.63 -4.98 13.96
N TYR A 41 -28.91 -3.67 13.92
CA TYR A 41 -30.20 -3.12 14.33
C TYR A 41 -31.30 -3.41 13.30
N ASP A 42 -31.01 -3.20 12.01
CA ASP A 42 -31.96 -3.43 10.93
C ASP A 42 -31.25 -3.98 9.68
N THR A 43 -31.15 -5.31 9.64
CA THR A 43 -30.60 -6.04 8.50
C THR A 43 -31.38 -5.80 7.21
N ALA A 44 -32.72 -5.61 7.27
CA ALA A 44 -33.55 -5.44 6.09
C ALA A 44 -33.32 -4.08 5.43
N LEU A 45 -33.26 -3.02 6.23
CA LEU A 45 -32.88 -1.67 5.81
C LEU A 45 -31.45 -1.67 5.25
N PHE A 46 -30.51 -2.36 5.91
CA PHE A 46 -29.15 -2.45 5.42
C PHE A 46 -29.07 -3.15 4.06
N ILE A 47 -29.80 -4.25 3.88
CA ILE A 47 -29.83 -4.99 2.61
C ILE A 47 -30.42 -4.13 1.49
N SER A 48 -31.51 -3.42 1.74
CA SER A 48 -32.16 -2.59 0.71
C SER A 48 -31.29 -1.40 0.27
N LEU A 49 -30.50 -0.84 1.19
CA LEU A 49 -29.60 0.28 0.88
C LEU A 49 -28.27 -0.16 0.25
N PHE A 50 -27.68 -1.24 0.74
CA PHE A 50 -26.28 -1.57 0.42
C PHE A 50 -26.07 -2.81 -0.44
N CYS A 51 -27.12 -3.61 -0.68
CA CYS A 51 -26.99 -4.77 -1.56
C CYS A 51 -27.06 -4.34 -3.03
N GLU A 52 -26.06 -4.76 -3.82
CA GLU A 52 -26.00 -4.50 -5.27
C GLU A 52 -26.82 -5.52 -6.09
N ASN A 53 -27.02 -6.72 -5.55
CA ASN A 53 -27.65 -7.85 -6.25
C ASN A 53 -29.13 -8.06 -5.85
N GLN A 54 -29.90 -6.98 -5.68
CA GLN A 54 -31.32 -7.06 -5.25
C GLN A 54 -32.17 -7.85 -6.26
N ASN A 55 -31.85 -7.72 -7.55
CA ASN A 55 -32.55 -8.39 -8.65
C ASN A 55 -32.12 -9.86 -8.86
N LYS A 56 -31.14 -10.37 -8.08
CA LYS A 56 -30.58 -11.72 -8.22
C LYS A 56 -30.48 -12.41 -6.85
N PRO A 57 -31.60 -12.83 -6.25
CA PRO A 57 -31.62 -13.43 -4.90
C PRO A 57 -30.80 -14.72 -4.80
N GLN A 58 -30.57 -15.43 -5.92
CA GLN A 58 -29.74 -16.63 -5.97
C GLN A 58 -28.28 -16.40 -5.54
N LEU A 59 -27.79 -15.15 -5.58
CA LEU A 59 -26.43 -14.78 -5.19
C LEU A 59 -26.24 -14.60 -3.67
N LYS A 60 -27.30 -14.73 -2.86
CA LYS A 60 -27.23 -14.74 -1.38
C LYS A 60 -26.46 -13.55 -0.78
N CYS A 61 -26.69 -12.34 -1.31
CA CYS A 61 -26.02 -11.11 -0.89
C CYS A 61 -26.14 -10.85 0.62
N ASN A 62 -27.36 -10.75 1.19
CA ASN A 62 -27.61 -10.59 2.63
C ASN A 62 -26.71 -9.55 3.34
N GLY A 63 -26.35 -8.45 2.65
CA GLY A 63 -25.42 -7.42 3.14
C GLY A 63 -23.93 -7.79 3.07
N LYS A 64 -23.59 -9.05 2.77
CA LYS A 64 -22.22 -9.57 2.71
C LYS A 64 -21.35 -8.87 1.66
N CYS A 65 -21.91 -8.44 0.53
CA CYS A 65 -21.15 -7.69 -0.47
C CYS A 65 -20.56 -6.40 0.12
N LYS A 66 -21.34 -5.66 0.92
CA LYS A 66 -20.86 -4.43 1.56
C LYS A 66 -19.87 -4.72 2.67
N LEU A 67 -20.13 -5.73 3.50
CA LEU A 67 -19.24 -6.17 4.57
C LEU A 67 -17.87 -6.63 4.03
N ALA A 68 -17.88 -7.38 2.92
CA ALA A 68 -16.65 -7.81 2.25
C ALA A 68 -15.83 -6.63 1.70
N LYS A 69 -16.51 -5.62 1.13
CA LYS A 69 -15.86 -4.37 0.70
C LYS A 69 -15.23 -3.63 1.88
N MET A 70 -15.94 -3.50 3.00
CA MET A 70 -15.41 -2.87 4.23
C MET A 70 -14.16 -3.59 4.74
N LEU A 71 -14.16 -4.93 4.75
CA LEU A 71 -13.00 -5.71 5.18
C LEU A 71 -11.80 -5.53 4.23
N LYS A 72 -12.05 -5.43 2.92
CA LYS A 72 -11.00 -5.19 1.92
C LYS A 72 -10.39 -3.80 2.09
N GLU A 73 -11.21 -2.77 2.24
CA GLU A 73 -10.77 -1.38 2.48
C GLU A 73 -9.87 -1.30 3.72
N GLN A 74 -10.25 -1.95 4.83
CA GLN A 74 -9.43 -1.99 6.05
C GLN A 74 -8.06 -2.65 5.83
N LYS A 75 -8.03 -3.80 5.15
CA LYS A 75 -6.78 -4.50 4.84
C LYS A 75 -5.87 -3.70 3.93
N GLU A 76 -6.42 -3.01 2.94
CA GLU A 76 -5.66 -2.13 2.04
C GLU A 76 -5.09 -0.92 2.79
N GLU A 77 -5.86 -0.32 3.70
CA GLU A 77 -5.39 0.78 4.55
C GLU A 77 -4.25 0.33 5.49
N GLU A 78 -4.39 -0.83 6.13
CA GLU A 78 -3.36 -1.43 6.96
C GLU A 78 -2.08 -1.73 6.16
N ALA A 79 -2.20 -2.35 4.99
CA ALA A 79 -1.08 -2.62 4.12
C ALA A 79 -0.38 -1.32 3.67
N ALA A 80 -1.13 -0.29 3.30
CA ALA A 80 -0.58 1.01 2.93
C ALA A 80 0.16 1.69 4.10
N LYS A 81 -0.34 1.53 5.33
CA LYS A 81 0.32 2.02 6.55
C LYS A 81 1.65 1.31 6.80
N VAL A 82 1.68 -0.02 6.68
CA VAL A 82 2.92 -0.83 6.83
C VAL A 82 3.96 -0.44 5.78
N LEU A 83 3.54 -0.28 4.52
CA LEU A 83 4.43 0.15 3.44
C LEU A 83 5.07 1.53 3.71
N LYS A 84 4.29 2.49 4.21
CA LYS A 84 4.82 3.81 4.62
C LYS A 84 5.83 3.71 5.76
N GLN A 85 5.59 2.83 6.74
CA GLN A 85 6.53 2.60 7.84
C GLN A 85 7.85 2.01 7.32
N LEU A 86 7.79 0.98 6.48
CA LEU A 86 8.99 0.37 5.86
C LEU A 86 9.79 1.38 5.02
N GLN A 87 9.13 2.23 4.24
CA GLN A 87 9.82 3.30 3.49
C GLN A 87 10.58 4.27 4.40
N THR A 88 10.09 4.50 5.61
CA THR A 88 10.72 5.39 6.58
C THR A 88 11.94 4.73 7.23
N GLU A 89 11.91 3.42 7.44
CA GLU A 89 13.02 2.63 7.99
C GLU A 89 14.18 2.43 6.99
N VAL A 90 13.89 2.24 5.69
CA VAL A 90 14.92 2.05 4.65
C VAL A 90 15.81 3.29 4.46
N LEU A 91 15.32 4.48 4.83
CA LEU A 91 16.10 5.72 4.77
C LEU A 91 17.23 5.79 5.82
N TYR A 92 17.26 4.88 6.79
CA TYR A 92 18.30 4.78 7.82
C TYR A 92 18.99 3.40 7.78
N TYR A 93 19.51 3.00 6.62
CA TYR A 93 20.45 1.87 6.55
C TYR A 93 21.86 2.38 6.21
N PRO A 94 22.79 2.47 7.18
CA PRO A 94 24.17 2.80 6.87
C PRO A 94 24.78 1.64 6.07
N GLN A 95 25.04 1.87 4.78
CA GLN A 95 25.77 0.88 3.98
C GLN A 95 27.20 0.76 4.51
N PRO A 96 27.70 -0.45 4.82
CA PRO A 96 29.10 -0.62 5.16
C PRO A 96 29.94 -0.28 3.92
N VAL A 97 30.81 0.72 4.05
CA VAL A 97 31.79 1.05 3.02
C VAL A 97 32.80 -0.08 2.98
N PHE A 98 32.63 -1.01 2.04
CA PHE A 98 33.64 -2.04 1.76
C PHE A 98 34.80 -1.38 1.02
N THR A 99 35.88 -1.11 1.76
CA THR A 99 37.17 -0.75 1.18
C THR A 99 37.84 -2.02 0.66
N TYR A 100 37.79 -2.22 -0.65
CA TYR A 100 38.62 -3.23 -1.30
C TYR A 100 40.08 -2.77 -1.22
N PRO A 101 41.02 -3.57 -0.65
CA PRO A 101 42.42 -3.28 -0.79
C PRO A 101 42.77 -3.38 -2.28
N SER A 102 43.19 -2.26 -2.87
CA SER A 102 43.75 -2.24 -4.22
C SER A 102 44.98 -3.15 -4.23
N ARG A 103 44.79 -4.39 -4.72
CA ARG A 103 45.90 -5.28 -5.01
C ARG A 103 46.72 -4.62 -6.12
N PRO A 104 48.03 -4.37 -5.95
CA PRO A 104 48.84 -3.87 -7.04
C PRO A 104 48.84 -4.94 -8.13
N GLU A 105 48.15 -4.64 -9.21
CA GLU A 105 47.97 -5.51 -10.36
C GLU A 105 49.29 -5.53 -11.15
N LYS A 106 50.26 -6.33 -10.70
CA LYS A 106 51.35 -6.75 -11.58
C LYS A 106 50.88 -8.00 -12.31
N PHE A 107 50.21 -7.80 -13.44
CA PHE A 107 49.97 -8.86 -14.41
C PHE A 107 51.32 -9.24 -15.02
N GLU A 108 51.93 -10.33 -14.55
CA GLU A 108 52.91 -11.04 -15.35
C GLU A 108 52.14 -11.94 -16.32
N GLU A 109 52.19 -11.60 -17.60
CA GLU A 109 51.75 -12.47 -18.68
C GLU A 109 52.59 -13.76 -18.66
N VAL A 110 52.12 -14.77 -17.92
CA VAL A 110 52.68 -16.11 -18.05
C VAL A 110 52.17 -16.68 -19.37
N LYS A 111 52.96 -16.49 -20.44
CA LYS A 111 52.76 -17.14 -21.75
C LYS A 111 52.91 -18.65 -21.60
N ARG A 112 51.85 -19.34 -21.15
CA ARG A 112 51.79 -20.80 -21.25
C ARG A 112 51.40 -21.20 -22.67
N LYS A 113 52.30 -21.89 -23.36
CA LYS A 113 51.95 -22.62 -24.58
C LYS A 113 51.11 -23.83 -24.16
N HIS A 114 49.81 -23.81 -24.43
CA HIS A 114 48.95 -24.98 -24.27
C HIS A 114 48.61 -25.56 -25.66
N PRO A 115 48.78 -26.87 -25.88
CA PRO A 115 48.27 -27.53 -27.07
C PRO A 115 46.74 -27.55 -26.99
N LEU A 116 46.11 -27.19 -28.11
CA LEU A 116 44.67 -27.13 -28.33
C LEU A 116 43.94 -28.39 -27.81
N SER A 117 43.09 -28.21 -26.80
CA SER A 117 41.97 -29.10 -26.51
C SER A 117 40.91 -28.30 -25.76
N ASN A 118 39.74 -28.14 -26.37
CA ASN A 118 38.64 -27.29 -25.93
C ASN A 118 38.22 -27.58 -24.48
N GLN A 119 38.66 -26.74 -23.56
CA GLN A 119 37.99 -26.55 -22.27
C GLN A 119 37.13 -25.30 -22.43
N SER A 120 35.82 -25.51 -22.53
CA SER A 120 34.83 -24.43 -22.51
C SER A 120 35.13 -23.51 -21.32
N LEU A 121 35.52 -22.27 -21.60
CA LEU A 121 35.65 -21.20 -20.61
C LEU A 121 34.24 -20.79 -20.17
N TYR A 122 33.59 -21.65 -19.40
CA TYR A 122 32.35 -21.29 -18.76
C TYR A 122 32.66 -20.61 -17.43
N SER A 123 32.63 -19.27 -17.42
CA SER A 123 32.57 -18.47 -16.20
C SER A 123 31.13 -18.00 -15.99
N PHE A 124 30.43 -18.56 -14.99
CA PHE A 124 29.14 -18.02 -14.55
C PHE A 124 29.40 -16.70 -13.79
N LEU A 125 29.31 -15.56 -14.47
CA LEU A 125 29.08 -14.29 -13.80
C LEU A 125 27.58 -14.19 -13.53
N PHE A 126 27.17 -14.49 -12.30
CA PHE A 126 25.81 -14.25 -11.83
C PHE A 126 25.58 -12.73 -11.74
N THR A 127 25.26 -12.09 -12.86
CA THR A 127 24.53 -10.82 -12.80
C THR A 127 23.07 -11.19 -12.61
N MET A 128 22.52 -10.86 -11.44
CA MET A 128 21.09 -11.00 -11.17
C MET A 128 20.33 -10.16 -12.20
N ARG A 129 19.90 -10.79 -13.30
CA ARG A 129 18.92 -10.21 -14.20
C ARG A 129 17.58 -10.38 -13.49
N ASN A 130 16.96 -9.27 -13.10
CA ASN A 130 15.57 -9.28 -12.62
C ASN A 130 14.63 -9.53 -13.79
N ASP A 131 14.74 -10.70 -14.43
CA ASP A 131 13.76 -11.16 -15.39
C ASP A 131 12.49 -11.49 -14.60
N LYS A 132 11.38 -10.83 -14.93
CA LYS A 132 10.07 -11.16 -14.34
C LYS A 132 9.80 -12.65 -14.56
N PRO A 133 9.26 -13.37 -13.56
CA PRO A 133 8.82 -14.74 -13.78
C PRO A 133 7.76 -14.76 -14.90
N PRO A 134 7.78 -15.75 -15.80
CA PRO A 134 6.78 -15.85 -16.85
C PRO A 134 5.38 -15.93 -16.23
N GLU A 135 4.46 -15.10 -16.74
CA GLU A 135 3.05 -15.22 -16.36
C GLU A 135 2.55 -16.58 -16.84
N TYR A 136 2.16 -17.43 -15.90
CA TYR A 136 1.52 -18.69 -16.23
C TYR A 136 0.22 -18.37 -16.98
N PHE A 137 0.11 -18.92 -18.19
CA PHE A 137 -1.09 -18.86 -18.99
C PHE A 137 -2.15 -19.72 -18.28
N THR A 138 -3.16 -19.10 -17.67
CA THR A 138 -4.36 -19.83 -17.25
C THR A 138 -5.16 -20.19 -18.49
N SER A 139 -5.02 -21.42 -18.95
CA SER A 139 -5.94 -22.03 -19.91
C SER A 139 -6.66 -23.22 -19.29
N ILE A 140 -7.98 -23.03 -19.18
CA ILE A 140 -9.08 -24.00 -18.96
C ILE A 140 -9.37 -24.32 -17.50
#